data_AF-A0A935WUF0-F1
#
_entry.id   AF-A0A935WUF0-F1
#
_cell.length_a   1.000
_cell.length_b   1.000
_cell.length_c   1.000
_cell.angle_alpha   90.00
_cell.angle_beta   90.00
_cell.angle_gamma   90.00
#
_symmetry.space_group_name_H-M   'P 1'
#
loop_
_entity.id
_entity.type
_entity.pdbx_description
1 polymer ?
#
loop_
_entity_poly.entity_id
_entity_poly.type
_entity_poly.pdbx_seq_one_letter_code
_entity_poly.pdbx_strand_id
1 'polypeptide(L)'
;MSTRLTLGTSSTGVFRETQSGAATNSSVASSIESGAGTKAGWNLAAKRVLGLSDDEAGGVFRSLPLELIILSATESDLERLIERAEANGLLARVERVSASYETCTRHPRLGRDQLCRRCQGRACGACLKLTPERLCDRCAPRIRRRGRFRRARIAALLLVLAFVASAAFLDAQRVASWKLPVDVTIHPVRLAQDNAIEELDALESSVFEEVDTFVDHEAKRYGVQVIPQVVRLSLGRSIPESPPTPPESASPLAVILWSLKMRWWSWQTARKYGLEDAHVRLFVRYHGREMATLEHSLGLEKGRVGVVHLFADPTQWATNNVVIAHELLHIFGATDKYGPDGTPTFPAGYAEPERAPLHPQVEAEIMGGRIPLTPTESVIPEHLGLCTVGETTARELGWIQD
;
A
#
# COMPACT_ATOMS: atom_id res chain seq x y z
N MET A 1 -45.64 29.06 24.07
CA MET A 1 -45.90 27.81 24.83
C MET A 1 -45.42 26.64 23.99
N SER A 2 -44.75 25.68 24.62
CA SER A 2 -44.21 24.51 23.92
C SER A 2 -45.30 23.45 23.72
N THR A 3 -45.21 22.69 22.64
CA THR A 3 -46.18 21.63 22.31
C THR A 3 -45.44 20.31 22.09
N ARG A 4 -45.85 19.26 22.80
CA ARG A 4 -45.37 17.90 22.57
C ARG A 4 -46.22 17.26 21.48
N LEU A 5 -45.56 16.86 20.40
CA LEU A 5 -46.13 16.08 19.31
C LEU A 5 -45.60 14.64 19.41
N THR A 6 -46.52 13.68 19.49
CA THR A 6 -46.22 12.26 19.44
C THR A 6 -46.83 11.67 18.17
N LEU A 7 -45.99 11.09 17.32
CA LEU A 7 -46.39 10.42 16.09
C LEU A 7 -46.19 8.90 16.23
N GLY A 8 -47.18 8.13 15.79
CA GLY A 8 -47.13 6.67 15.81
C GLY A 8 -48.09 6.02 14.82
N THR A 9 -48.26 4.71 14.94
CA THR A 9 -49.27 3.91 14.22
C THR A 9 -50.17 3.20 15.24
N SER A 10 -51.32 2.68 14.81
CA SER A 10 -52.22 1.89 15.67
C SER A 10 -51.56 0.67 16.33
N SER A 11 -50.46 0.16 15.75
CA SER A 11 -49.63 -0.92 16.32
C SER A 11 -48.60 -0.45 17.35
N THR A 12 -48.32 0.86 17.46
CA THR A 12 -47.41 1.40 18.47
C THR A 12 -48.12 1.52 19.82
N GLY A 13 -47.55 0.93 20.87
CA GLY A 13 -48.16 0.83 22.21
C GLY A 13 -48.59 2.15 22.84
N VAL A 14 -48.10 3.30 22.34
CA VAL A 14 -48.46 4.66 22.79
C VAL A 14 -49.93 5.02 22.50
N PHE A 15 -50.55 4.36 21.51
CA PHE A 15 -51.93 4.62 21.09
C PHE A 15 -52.92 3.48 21.45
N ARG A 16 -52.47 2.44 22.17
CA ARG A 16 -53.26 1.22 22.46
C ARG A 16 -54.44 1.42 23.42
N GLU A 17 -54.50 2.53 24.17
CA GLU A 17 -55.51 2.75 25.23
C GLU A 17 -56.81 3.46 24.77
N THR A 18 -56.97 3.80 23.50
CA THR A 18 -58.15 4.58 23.04
C THR A 18 -59.33 3.75 22.51
N GLN A 19 -59.30 2.42 22.61
CA GLN A 19 -60.37 1.55 22.06
C GLN A 19 -61.34 0.93 23.09
N SER A 20 -61.36 1.33 24.36
CA SER A 20 -62.30 0.76 25.35
C SER A 20 -63.42 1.69 25.84
N GLY A 21 -63.83 2.69 25.08
CA GLY A 21 -65.00 3.50 25.46
C GLY A 21 -65.54 4.36 24.33
N ALA A 22 -66.87 4.32 24.16
CA ALA A 22 -67.73 5.11 23.26
C ALA A 22 -67.96 4.54 21.86
N ALA A 23 -68.90 3.59 21.80
CA ALA A 23 -69.79 3.43 20.65
C ALA A 23 -70.87 4.51 20.71
N THR A 24 -70.91 5.43 19.74
CA THR A 24 -72.16 6.07 19.27
C THR A 24 -71.94 6.66 17.87
N ASN A 25 -72.91 6.37 17.00
CA ASN A 25 -73.06 6.77 15.61
C ASN A 25 -72.96 8.28 15.35
N SER A 26 -72.43 8.65 14.18
CA SER A 26 -73.00 9.71 13.34
C SER A 26 -72.32 9.72 11.96
N SER A 27 -73.07 9.32 10.95
CA SER A 27 -72.79 9.52 9.53
C SER A 27 -73.01 10.98 9.12
N VAL A 28 -72.02 11.60 8.48
CA VAL A 28 -72.26 12.67 7.50
C VAL A 28 -71.22 12.52 6.39
N ALA A 29 -71.71 12.27 5.17
CA ALA A 29 -70.95 12.36 3.93
C ALA A 29 -70.87 13.84 3.49
N SER A 30 -69.70 14.32 3.06
CA SER A 30 -69.61 15.14 1.83
C SER A 30 -68.16 15.39 1.40
N SER A 31 -67.95 15.15 0.11
CA SER A 31 -66.96 15.64 -0.83
C SER A 31 -66.10 16.85 -0.41
N ILE A 32 -64.77 16.64 -0.29
CA ILE A 32 -63.77 17.67 -0.61
C ILE A 32 -62.64 17.04 -1.44
N GLU A 33 -62.37 17.73 -2.53
CA GLU A 33 -61.43 17.57 -3.63
C GLU A 33 -60.14 16.76 -3.40
N SER A 34 -59.92 15.87 -4.36
CA SER A 34 -58.78 15.01 -4.57
C SER A 34 -57.47 15.78 -4.82
N GLY A 35 -56.64 15.85 -3.79
CA GLY A 35 -55.21 16.17 -3.89
C GLY A 35 -54.42 15.97 -2.59
N ALA A 36 -55.11 15.62 -1.48
CA ALA A 36 -54.59 15.83 -0.13
C ALA A 36 -53.78 14.66 0.49
N GLY A 37 -53.88 13.44 -0.06
CA GLY A 37 -53.25 12.23 0.49
C GLY A 37 -51.90 11.86 -0.15
N THR A 38 -51.05 12.83 -0.49
CA THR A 38 -49.75 12.56 -1.11
C THR A 38 -48.61 12.74 -0.10
N LYS A 39 -47.55 11.91 -0.21
CA LYS A 39 -46.28 12.08 0.53
C LYS A 39 -45.72 13.51 0.41
N ALA A 40 -46.02 14.20 -0.69
CA ALA A 40 -45.64 15.60 -0.91
C ALA A 40 -46.34 16.57 0.06
N GLY A 41 -47.63 16.35 0.35
CA GLY A 41 -48.39 17.14 1.32
C GLY A 41 -47.86 17.00 2.75
N TRP A 42 -47.48 15.78 3.15
CA TRP A 42 -46.80 15.54 4.42
C TRP A 42 -45.44 16.24 4.50
N ASN A 43 -44.59 16.07 3.48
CA ASN A 43 -43.25 16.67 3.49
C ASN A 43 -43.31 18.19 3.61
N LEU A 44 -44.25 18.84 2.91
CA LEU A 44 -44.45 20.28 3.00
C LEU A 44 -44.88 20.72 4.41
N ALA A 45 -45.83 20.00 5.02
CA ALA A 45 -46.29 20.27 6.38
C ALA A 45 -45.16 20.06 7.41
N ALA A 46 -44.42 18.95 7.31
CA ALA A 46 -43.29 18.64 8.19
C ALA A 46 -42.15 19.67 8.05
N LYS A 47 -41.82 20.09 6.82
CA LYS A 47 -40.82 21.12 6.57
C LYS A 47 -41.24 22.46 7.14
N ARG A 48 -42.49 22.88 6.91
CA ARG A 48 -43.00 24.16 7.39
C ARG A 48 -43.13 24.17 8.91
N VAL A 49 -43.83 23.21 9.51
CA VAL A 49 -44.19 23.23 10.94
C VAL A 49 -43.03 22.74 11.83
N LEU A 50 -42.35 21.66 11.43
CA LEU A 50 -41.31 21.01 12.24
C LEU A 50 -39.88 21.45 11.84
N GLY A 51 -39.71 22.11 10.69
CA GLY A 51 -38.39 22.53 10.21
C GLY A 51 -37.51 21.36 9.76
N LEU A 52 -38.10 20.24 9.35
CA LEU A 52 -37.38 19.06 8.87
C LEU A 52 -36.94 19.22 7.40
N SER A 53 -35.82 18.61 7.02
CA SER A 53 -35.46 18.46 5.60
C SER A 53 -36.39 17.46 4.90
N ASP A 54 -36.42 17.46 3.56
CA ASP A 54 -37.26 16.53 2.79
C ASP A 54 -36.89 15.05 3.08
N ASP A 55 -35.59 14.75 3.26
CA ASP A 55 -35.11 13.43 3.69
C ASP A 55 -35.56 13.05 5.11
N GLU A 56 -35.52 14.01 6.04
CA GLU A 56 -35.92 13.81 7.44
C GLU A 56 -37.44 13.61 7.53
N ALA A 57 -38.23 14.37 6.78
CA ALA A 57 -39.68 14.25 6.70
C ALA A 57 -40.11 12.89 6.13
N GLY A 58 -39.45 12.42 5.06
CA GLY A 58 -39.68 11.07 4.53
C GLY A 58 -39.20 9.96 5.47
N GLY A 59 -38.24 10.26 6.35
CA GLY A 59 -37.71 9.34 7.36
C GLY A 59 -38.63 9.10 8.56
N VAL A 60 -39.62 9.97 8.81
CA VAL A 60 -40.48 9.90 10.01
C VAL A 60 -41.17 8.53 10.15
N PHE A 61 -41.73 8.00 9.06
CA PHE A 61 -42.42 6.71 9.05
C PHE A 61 -41.53 5.53 9.46
N ARG A 62 -40.21 5.62 9.24
CA ARG A 62 -39.24 4.56 9.62
C ARG A 62 -38.77 4.66 11.08
N SER A 63 -39.07 5.77 11.75
CA SER A 63 -38.53 6.10 13.06
C SER A 63 -39.59 6.22 14.15
N LEU A 64 -40.79 5.67 13.91
CA LEU A 64 -41.90 5.65 14.85
C LEU A 64 -41.64 4.68 16.03
N PRO A 65 -42.15 4.97 17.24
CA PRO A 65 -42.80 6.22 17.62
C PRO A 65 -41.80 7.38 17.69
N LEU A 66 -42.26 8.55 17.27
CA LEU A 66 -41.46 9.78 17.22
C LEU A 66 -42.09 10.84 18.12
N GLU A 67 -41.32 11.33 19.08
CA GLU A 67 -41.72 12.40 19.99
C GLU A 67 -40.88 13.63 19.73
N LEU A 68 -41.54 14.78 19.57
CA LEU A 68 -40.94 16.07 19.27
C LEU A 68 -41.55 17.16 20.15
N ILE A 69 -40.71 18.08 20.64
CA ILE A 69 -41.16 19.31 21.28
C ILE A 69 -41.08 20.46 20.26
N ILE A 70 -42.20 21.14 20.03
CA ILE A 70 -42.32 22.28 19.11
C ILE A 70 -42.39 23.57 19.95
N LEU A 71 -41.53 24.55 19.68
CA LEU A 71 -41.35 25.72 20.56
C LEU A 71 -42.36 26.85 20.32
N SER A 72 -42.88 26.97 19.08
CA SER A 72 -43.78 28.06 18.66
C SER A 72 -44.65 27.65 17.46
N ALA A 73 -45.66 26.81 17.67
CA ALA A 73 -46.64 26.46 16.63
C ALA A 73 -47.98 27.17 16.86
N THR A 74 -48.60 27.66 15.79
CA THR A 74 -49.99 28.16 15.86
C THR A 74 -50.97 26.98 15.88
N GLU A 75 -52.19 27.17 16.41
CA GLU A 75 -53.24 26.15 16.35
C GLU A 75 -53.51 25.71 14.91
N SER A 76 -53.56 26.66 13.97
CA SER A 76 -53.78 26.37 12.55
C SER A 76 -52.64 25.58 11.89
N ASP A 77 -51.40 25.69 12.40
CA ASP A 77 -50.27 24.89 11.92
C ASP A 77 -50.35 23.45 12.46
N LEU A 78 -50.79 23.30 13.71
CA LEU A 78 -50.93 21.99 14.35
C LEU A 78 -52.07 21.18 13.74
N GLU A 79 -53.23 21.80 13.50
CA GLU A 79 -54.37 21.17 12.83
C GLU A 79 -53.99 20.65 11.44
N ARG A 80 -53.35 21.48 10.62
CA ARG A 80 -52.86 21.07 9.30
C ARG A 80 -51.83 19.95 9.39
N LEU A 81 -50.96 19.97 10.40
CA LEU A 81 -49.96 18.93 10.56
C LEU A 81 -50.60 17.58 10.93
N ILE A 82 -51.60 17.58 11.81
CA ILE A 82 -52.37 16.40 12.21
C ILE A 82 -53.13 15.84 11.02
N GLU A 83 -53.91 16.68 10.33
CA GLU A 83 -54.71 16.28 9.16
C GLU A 83 -53.82 15.61 8.09
N ARG A 84 -52.64 16.18 7.83
CA ARG A 84 -51.69 15.63 6.85
C ARG A 84 -50.99 14.37 7.35
N ALA A 85 -50.75 14.24 8.65
CA ALA A 85 -50.20 13.03 9.25
C ALA A 85 -51.19 11.86 9.13
N GLU A 86 -52.45 12.10 9.50
CA GLU A 86 -53.54 11.13 9.49
C GLU A 86 -53.89 10.70 8.06
N ALA A 87 -53.93 11.64 7.11
CA ALA A 87 -54.10 11.35 5.68
C ALA A 87 -52.99 10.43 5.11
N ASN A 88 -51.85 10.33 5.79
CA ASN A 88 -50.75 9.42 5.43
C ASN A 88 -50.63 8.21 6.38
N GLY A 89 -51.66 7.94 7.19
CA GLY A 89 -51.73 6.75 8.06
C GLY A 89 -50.95 6.86 9.37
N LEU A 90 -50.56 8.07 9.79
CA LEU A 90 -49.95 8.32 11.10
C LEU A 90 -51.02 8.76 12.11
N LEU A 91 -50.92 8.28 13.34
CA LEU A 91 -51.65 8.84 14.47
C LEU A 91 -50.81 9.95 15.09
N ALA A 92 -51.41 11.12 15.29
CA ALA A 92 -50.77 12.27 15.91
C ALA A 92 -51.47 12.62 17.22
N ARG A 93 -50.70 12.73 18.32
CA ARG A 93 -51.18 13.25 19.61
C ARG A 93 -50.45 14.54 19.92
N VAL A 94 -51.20 15.56 20.34
CA VAL A 94 -50.67 16.88 20.67
C VAL A 94 -51.01 17.21 22.12
N GLU A 95 -50.00 17.55 22.92
CA GLU A 95 -50.12 17.91 24.33
C GLU A 95 -49.42 19.25 24.59
N ARG A 96 -50.07 20.19 25.28
CA ARG A 96 -49.46 21.47 25.65
C ARG A 96 -48.54 21.27 26.85
N VAL A 97 -47.32 21.80 26.78
CA VAL A 97 -46.32 21.67 27.84
C VAL A 97 -45.88 23.06 28.32
N SER A 98 -45.91 23.27 29.64
CA SER A 98 -45.53 24.55 30.27
C SER A 98 -44.02 24.75 30.41
N ALA A 99 -43.21 23.70 30.20
CA ALA A 99 -41.76 23.76 30.29
C ALA A 99 -41.12 24.55 29.14
N SER A 100 -40.09 25.33 29.48
CA SER A 100 -39.19 25.98 28.52
C SER A 100 -38.11 25.00 28.07
N TYR A 101 -37.85 24.93 26.76
CA TYR A 101 -36.85 24.06 26.17
C TYR A 101 -35.87 24.88 25.33
N GLU A 102 -34.59 24.51 25.36
CA GLU A 102 -33.59 25.12 24.49
C GLU A 102 -33.82 24.73 23.03
N THR A 103 -33.65 25.70 22.14
CA THR A 103 -33.73 25.49 20.69
C THR A 103 -32.57 24.64 20.16
N CYS A 104 -32.87 23.68 19.28
CA CYS A 104 -31.86 22.97 18.53
C CYS A 104 -31.28 23.84 17.40
N THR A 105 -29.95 23.87 17.23
CA THR A 105 -29.33 24.69 16.18
C THR A 105 -29.54 24.10 14.78
N ARG A 106 -29.76 22.79 14.67
CA ARG A 106 -30.08 22.11 13.41
C ARG A 106 -31.58 22.17 13.08
N HIS A 107 -32.44 22.15 14.10
CA HIS A 107 -33.90 22.19 13.95
C HIS A 107 -34.47 23.36 14.77
N PRO A 108 -34.48 24.59 14.24
CA PRO A 108 -34.80 25.79 15.03
C PRO A 108 -36.24 25.84 15.58
N ARG A 109 -37.15 25.05 15.03
CA ARG A 109 -38.54 24.94 15.50
C ARG A 109 -38.72 23.91 16.63
N LEU A 110 -37.67 23.14 16.93
CA LEU A 110 -37.73 22.02 17.87
C LEU A 110 -36.91 22.29 19.14
N GLY A 111 -37.50 21.90 20.28
CA GLY A 111 -36.88 21.93 21.59
C GLY A 111 -36.03 20.69 21.87
N ARG A 112 -35.03 20.85 22.75
CA ARG A 112 -34.17 19.77 23.23
C ARG A 112 -34.75 19.11 24.49
N ASP A 113 -35.32 17.93 24.36
CA ASP A 113 -36.00 17.20 25.44
C ASP A 113 -35.34 15.86 25.81
N GLN A 114 -34.64 15.21 24.87
CA GLN A 114 -34.08 13.86 25.02
C GLN A 114 -32.56 13.86 25.27
N LEU A 115 -32.03 12.80 25.89
CA LEU A 115 -30.59 12.69 26.17
C LEU A 115 -29.80 12.16 24.96
N CYS A 116 -28.72 12.86 24.61
CA CYS A 116 -27.78 12.40 23.61
C CYS A 116 -26.92 11.25 24.15
N ARG A 117 -26.93 10.09 23.49
CA ARG A 117 -26.16 8.89 23.90
C ARG A 117 -24.65 9.11 24.04
N ARG A 118 -24.09 10.16 23.41
CA ARG A 118 -22.64 10.43 23.42
C ARG A 118 -22.21 11.43 24.47
N CYS A 119 -22.92 12.55 24.62
CA CYS A 119 -22.52 13.62 25.53
C CYS A 119 -23.44 13.78 26.74
N GLN A 120 -24.50 12.95 26.84
CA GLN A 120 -25.54 13.01 27.89
C GLN A 120 -26.24 14.38 28.02
N GLY A 121 -26.01 15.31 27.08
CA GLY A 121 -26.70 16.60 27.01
C GLY A 121 -28.04 16.47 26.31
N ARG A 122 -28.94 17.44 26.53
CA ARG A 122 -30.25 17.50 25.87
C ARG A 122 -30.11 17.68 24.36
N ALA A 123 -30.95 17.00 23.60
CA ALA A 123 -31.02 16.97 22.15
C ALA A 123 -32.50 16.91 21.73
N CYS A 124 -32.83 17.39 20.53
CA CYS A 124 -34.19 17.25 20.02
C CYS A 124 -34.43 15.82 19.50
N GLY A 125 -35.68 15.35 19.61
CA GLY A 125 -36.08 14.03 19.09
C GLY A 125 -35.75 13.82 17.61
N ALA A 126 -35.86 14.85 16.78
CA ALA A 126 -35.51 14.78 15.36
C ALA A 126 -34.02 14.43 15.13
N CYS A 127 -33.10 15.07 15.86
CA CYS A 127 -31.67 14.76 15.78
C CYS A 127 -31.37 13.30 16.15
N LEU A 128 -32.07 12.74 17.15
CA LEU A 128 -31.80 11.39 17.64
C LEU A 128 -32.46 10.29 16.79
N LYS A 129 -33.59 10.59 16.15
CA LYS A 129 -34.41 9.57 15.46
C LYS A 129 -34.36 9.66 13.93
N LEU A 130 -34.19 10.86 13.37
CA LEU A 130 -34.30 11.09 11.92
C LEU A 130 -32.94 11.26 11.24
N THR A 131 -31.88 11.54 12.00
CA THR A 131 -30.55 11.74 11.41
C THR A 131 -29.76 10.43 11.35
N PRO A 132 -28.89 10.24 10.33
CA PRO A 132 -28.08 9.02 10.21
C PRO A 132 -27.19 8.77 11.42
N GLU A 133 -26.65 9.84 12.02
CA GLU A 133 -25.77 9.72 13.17
C GLU A 133 -26.51 9.46 14.48
N ARG A 134 -27.83 9.75 14.56
CA ARG A 134 -28.66 9.61 15.76
C ARG A 134 -28.08 10.29 17.00
N LEU A 135 -27.53 11.49 16.80
CA LEU A 135 -26.80 12.25 17.81
C LEU A 135 -27.20 13.72 17.77
N CYS A 136 -26.93 14.45 18.86
CA CYS A 136 -27.22 15.87 18.93
C CYS A 136 -26.44 16.69 17.88
N ASP A 137 -26.97 17.87 17.60
CA ASP A 137 -26.39 18.93 16.75
C ASP A 137 -24.91 19.25 17.06
N ARG A 138 -24.48 19.12 18.31
CA ARG A 138 -23.08 19.33 18.72
C ARG A 138 -22.17 18.12 18.44
N CYS A 139 -22.71 16.91 18.56
CA CYS A 139 -21.94 15.66 18.43
C CYS A 139 -21.83 15.17 16.98
N ALA A 140 -22.92 15.26 16.20
CA ALA A 140 -22.96 14.74 14.84
C ALA A 140 -21.87 15.34 13.91
N PRO A 141 -21.60 16.68 13.91
CA PRO A 141 -20.56 17.26 13.07
C PRO A 141 -19.16 16.76 13.45
N ARG A 142 -18.89 16.54 14.73
CA ARG A 142 -17.59 16.04 15.22
C ARG A 142 -17.32 14.62 14.73
N ILE A 143 -18.32 13.74 14.73
CA ILE A 143 -18.18 12.38 14.18
C ILE A 143 -18.00 12.42 12.68
N ARG A 144 -18.80 13.21 11.95
CA ARG A 144 -18.67 13.36 10.49
C ARG A 144 -17.28 13.85 10.09
N ARG A 145 -16.71 14.83 10.80
CA ARG A 145 -15.35 15.32 10.55
C ARG A 145 -14.31 14.22 10.79
N ARG A 146 -14.40 13.46 11.89
CA ARG A 146 -13.50 12.33 12.16
C ARG A 146 -13.60 11.23 11.09
N GLY A 147 -14.82 10.89 10.67
CA GLY A 147 -15.05 9.89 9.61
C GLY A 147 -14.50 10.34 8.27
N ARG A 148 -14.73 11.61 7.88
CA ARG A 148 -14.16 12.21 6.67
C ARG A 148 -12.64 12.25 6.71
N PHE A 149 -12.03 12.66 7.81
CA PHE A 149 -10.57 12.66 7.97
C PHE A 149 -10.00 11.25 7.84
N ARG A 150 -10.62 10.25 8.49
CA ARG A 150 -10.20 8.84 8.33
C ARG A 150 -10.24 8.41 6.86
N ARG A 151 -11.34 8.69 6.14
CA ARG A 151 -11.48 8.34 4.71
C ARG A 151 -10.46 9.07 3.85
N ALA A 152 -10.25 10.37 4.06
CA ALA A 152 -9.26 11.17 3.35
C ALA A 152 -7.83 10.63 3.60
N ARG A 153 -7.49 10.29 4.85
CA ARG A 153 -6.21 9.67 5.19
C ARG A 153 -6.02 8.32 4.49
N ILE A 154 -7.04 7.47 4.51
CA ILE A 154 -6.98 6.16 3.82
C ILE A 154 -6.81 6.37 2.32
N ALA A 155 -7.58 7.27 1.69
CA ALA A 155 -7.46 7.58 0.28
C ALA A 155 -6.06 8.12 -0.08
N ALA A 156 -5.51 9.02 0.74
CA ALA A 156 -4.15 9.52 0.55
C ALA A 156 -3.10 8.41 0.66
N LEU A 157 -3.21 7.53 1.65
CA LEU A 157 -2.30 6.39 1.81
C LEU A 157 -2.40 5.40 0.63
N LEU A 158 -3.61 5.14 0.13
CA LEU A 158 -3.80 4.28 -1.05
C LEU A 158 -3.26 4.92 -2.33
N LEU A 159 -3.38 6.24 -2.50
CA LEU A 159 -2.79 6.95 -3.62
C LEU A 159 -1.25 6.91 -3.58
N VAL A 160 -0.65 7.13 -2.40
CA VAL A 160 0.80 7.01 -2.21
C VAL A 160 1.25 5.56 -2.50
N LEU A 161 0.53 4.57 -1.97
CA LEU A 161 0.84 3.16 -2.23
C LEU A 161 0.75 2.83 -3.72
N ALA A 162 -0.32 3.28 -4.40
CA ALA A 162 -0.51 3.05 -5.83
C ALA A 162 0.60 3.72 -6.65
N PHE A 163 1.01 4.95 -6.29
CA PHE A 163 2.12 5.64 -6.95
C PHE A 163 3.44 4.88 -6.78
N VAL A 164 3.79 4.49 -5.55
CA VAL A 164 5.03 3.74 -5.26
C VAL A 164 5.02 2.38 -5.97
N ALA A 165 3.89 1.66 -5.94
CA ALA A 165 3.76 0.38 -6.62
C ALA A 165 3.89 0.52 -8.14
N SER A 166 3.28 1.56 -8.73
CA SER A 166 3.37 1.82 -10.18
C SER A 166 4.79 2.20 -10.59
N ALA A 167 5.47 3.04 -9.82
CA ALA A 167 6.86 3.41 -10.07
C ALA A 167 7.77 2.17 -10.04
N ALA A 168 7.65 1.35 -8.98
CA ALA A 168 8.42 0.11 -8.85
C ALA A 168 8.14 -0.88 -10.00
N PHE A 169 6.88 -1.01 -10.43
CA PHE A 169 6.51 -1.88 -11.54
C PHE A 169 7.10 -1.40 -12.87
N LEU A 170 7.00 -0.10 -13.16
CA LEU A 170 7.56 0.48 -14.38
C LEU A 170 9.09 0.38 -14.40
N ASP A 171 9.74 0.57 -13.25
CA ASP A 171 11.19 0.43 -13.14
C ASP A 171 11.64 -1.03 -13.31
N ALA A 172 10.91 -2.01 -12.76
CA ALA A 172 11.19 -3.43 -12.99
C ALA A 172 11.04 -3.78 -14.48
N GLN A 173 9.97 -3.33 -15.13
CA GLN A 173 9.72 -3.54 -16.56
C GLN A 173 10.81 -2.92 -17.45
N ARG A 174 11.35 -1.75 -17.10
CA ARG A 174 12.42 -1.13 -17.90
C ARG A 174 13.70 -1.96 -17.90
N VAL A 175 14.14 -2.45 -16.75
CA VAL A 175 15.38 -3.24 -16.63
C VAL A 175 15.20 -4.62 -17.26
N ALA A 176 14.08 -5.29 -16.98
CA ALA A 176 13.78 -6.61 -17.56
C ALA A 176 13.55 -6.57 -19.08
N SER A 177 13.26 -5.41 -19.66
CA SER A 177 13.02 -5.30 -21.09
C SER A 177 14.29 -5.30 -21.95
N TRP A 178 15.47 -5.06 -21.36
CA TRP A 178 16.75 -4.95 -22.07
C TRP A 178 16.69 -4.05 -23.32
N LYS A 179 15.91 -2.97 -23.27
CA LYS A 179 15.75 -2.02 -24.40
C LYS A 179 16.74 -0.86 -24.36
N LEU A 180 17.33 -0.59 -23.20
CA LEU A 180 18.26 0.50 -22.97
C LEU A 180 19.47 -0.02 -22.19
N PRO A 181 20.67 0.54 -22.40
CA PRO A 181 21.83 0.19 -21.60
C PRO A 181 21.55 0.42 -20.11
N VAL A 182 21.94 -0.55 -19.28
CA VAL A 182 21.87 -0.43 -17.82
C VAL A 182 23.20 0.04 -17.29
N ASP A 183 23.22 1.26 -16.74
CA ASP A 183 24.40 1.84 -16.09
C ASP A 183 24.58 1.28 -14.67
N VAL A 184 25.73 0.66 -14.44
CA VAL A 184 26.13 0.07 -13.17
C VAL A 184 27.38 0.82 -12.68
N THR A 185 27.31 1.37 -11.47
CA THR A 185 28.45 2.04 -10.85
C THR A 185 28.94 1.25 -9.65
N ILE A 186 30.23 0.93 -9.65
CA ILE A 186 30.94 0.26 -8.57
C ILE A 186 31.53 1.32 -7.65
N HIS A 187 31.13 1.29 -6.38
CA HIS A 187 31.63 2.16 -5.31
C HIS A 187 32.45 1.34 -4.32
N PRO A 188 33.79 1.45 -4.35
CA PRO A 188 34.63 0.79 -3.35
C PRO A 188 34.34 1.34 -1.95
N VAL A 189 34.17 0.46 -0.97
CA VAL A 189 34.04 0.83 0.44
C VAL A 189 35.43 0.79 1.06
N ARG A 190 35.93 1.94 1.51
CA ARG A 190 37.25 2.09 2.15
C ARG A 190 37.07 2.46 3.60
N LEU A 191 37.22 1.51 4.52
CA LEU A 191 37.17 1.80 5.95
C LEU A 191 38.57 2.11 6.45
N ALA A 192 38.68 3.01 7.43
CA ALA A 192 39.98 3.44 7.98
C ALA A 192 40.81 2.31 8.62
N GLN A 193 40.18 1.16 8.86
CA GLN A 193 40.74 -0.04 9.49
C GLN A 193 41.14 -1.14 8.49
N ASP A 194 40.95 -0.90 7.19
CA ASP A 194 41.26 -1.87 6.15
C ASP A 194 42.75 -1.78 5.76
N ASN A 195 43.44 -2.91 5.72
CA ASN A 195 44.87 -2.99 5.38
C ASN A 195 45.14 -2.93 3.86
N ALA A 196 44.09 -2.77 3.07
CA ALA A 196 44.05 -2.94 1.61
C ALA A 196 44.06 -1.61 0.83
N ILE A 197 44.61 -0.54 1.42
CA ILE A 197 44.45 0.82 0.89
C ILE A 197 45.25 1.02 -0.41
N GLU A 198 46.43 0.42 -0.53
CA GLU A 198 47.31 0.59 -1.69
C GLU A 198 46.77 -0.12 -2.94
N GLU A 199 46.23 -1.34 -2.80
CA GLU A 199 45.63 -2.09 -3.92
C GLU A 199 44.35 -1.42 -4.43
N LEU A 200 43.61 -0.73 -3.56
CA LEU A 200 42.44 0.05 -3.93
C LEU A 200 42.79 1.33 -4.70
N ASP A 201 43.98 1.89 -4.52
CA ASP A 201 44.45 3.05 -5.29
C ASP A 201 44.87 2.66 -6.72
N ALA A 202 45.18 1.38 -6.95
CA ALA A 202 45.47 0.82 -8.28
C ALA A 202 44.21 0.38 -9.06
N LEU A 203 43.03 0.52 -8.46
CA LEU A 203 41.78 0.08 -9.08
C LEU A 203 41.35 1.05 -10.18
N GLU A 204 41.32 0.56 -11.41
CA GLU A 204 40.89 1.32 -12.58
C GLU A 204 39.58 0.75 -13.17
N SER A 205 38.88 1.53 -13.98
CA SER A 205 37.65 1.07 -14.64
C SER A 205 37.87 -0.12 -15.58
N SER A 206 39.07 -0.25 -16.15
CA SER A 206 39.47 -1.35 -17.05
C SER A 206 39.41 -2.72 -16.39
N VAL A 207 39.57 -2.79 -15.06
CA VAL A 207 39.47 -4.04 -14.30
C VAL A 207 38.08 -4.67 -14.46
N PHE A 208 37.04 -3.87 -14.64
CA PHE A 208 35.65 -4.31 -14.70
C PHE A 208 35.11 -4.52 -16.12
N GLU A 209 35.91 -4.23 -17.16
CA GLU A 209 35.53 -4.36 -18.57
C GLU A 209 35.26 -5.83 -18.98
N GLU A 210 35.76 -6.79 -18.21
CA GLU A 210 35.44 -8.20 -18.44
C GLU A 210 33.95 -8.48 -18.14
N VAL A 211 33.35 -7.77 -17.18
CA VAL A 211 31.98 -8.02 -16.72
C VAL A 211 30.95 -7.50 -17.73
N ASP A 212 31.09 -6.28 -18.23
CA ASP A 212 30.15 -5.77 -19.23
C ASP A 212 30.30 -6.51 -20.57
N THR A 213 31.53 -6.84 -20.96
CA THR A 213 31.81 -7.68 -22.14
C THR A 213 31.15 -9.06 -22.02
N PHE A 214 31.29 -9.72 -20.86
CA PHE A 214 30.66 -11.02 -20.61
C PHE A 214 29.14 -10.94 -20.70
N VAL A 215 28.50 -10.02 -19.98
CA VAL A 215 27.03 -9.89 -19.97
C VAL A 215 26.51 -9.55 -21.37
N ASP A 216 27.20 -8.68 -22.11
CA ASP A 216 26.83 -8.32 -23.46
C ASP A 216 26.98 -9.48 -24.46
N HIS A 217 28.06 -10.27 -24.34
CA HIS A 217 28.27 -11.48 -25.14
C HIS A 217 27.17 -12.52 -24.90
N GLU A 218 26.86 -12.80 -23.63
CA GLU A 218 25.85 -13.78 -23.26
C GLU A 218 24.44 -13.32 -23.65
N ALA A 219 24.12 -12.05 -23.44
CA ALA A 219 22.85 -11.48 -23.90
C ALA A 219 22.69 -11.59 -25.43
N LYS A 220 23.76 -11.29 -26.18
CA LYS A 220 23.79 -11.43 -27.65
C LYS A 220 23.54 -12.87 -28.10
N ARG A 221 24.10 -13.86 -27.39
CA ARG A 221 23.88 -15.29 -27.68
C ARG A 221 22.40 -15.67 -27.60
N TYR A 222 21.65 -15.03 -26.71
CA TYR A 222 20.20 -15.21 -26.58
C TYR A 222 19.35 -14.21 -27.39
N GLY A 223 19.97 -13.44 -28.29
CA GLY A 223 19.26 -12.54 -29.20
C GLY A 223 18.93 -11.16 -28.63
N VAL A 224 19.41 -10.83 -27.44
CA VAL A 224 19.28 -9.49 -26.85
C VAL A 224 20.46 -8.62 -27.31
N GLN A 225 20.17 -7.55 -28.05
CA GLN A 225 21.19 -6.64 -28.56
C GLN A 225 20.79 -5.19 -28.28
N VAL A 226 21.66 -4.48 -27.55
CA VAL A 226 21.52 -3.06 -27.23
C VAL A 226 22.80 -2.36 -27.66
N ILE A 227 22.68 -1.17 -28.26
CA ILE A 227 23.83 -0.39 -28.72
C ILE A 227 24.16 0.69 -27.68
N PRO A 228 25.44 0.87 -27.27
CA PRO A 228 26.60 0.08 -27.69
C PRO A 228 26.71 -1.30 -27.00
N GLN A 229 26.15 -1.45 -25.80
CA GLN A 229 26.16 -2.69 -25.01
C GLN A 229 24.99 -2.73 -24.02
N VAL A 230 24.66 -3.94 -23.55
CA VAL A 230 23.51 -4.18 -22.63
C VAL A 230 23.73 -3.58 -21.24
N VAL A 231 24.93 -3.68 -20.69
CA VAL A 231 25.30 -3.15 -19.38
C VAL A 231 26.56 -2.31 -19.51
N ARG A 232 26.64 -1.17 -18.82
CA ARG A 232 27.85 -0.33 -18.77
C ARG A 232 28.35 -0.23 -17.35
N LEU A 233 29.53 -0.79 -17.09
CA LEU A 233 30.16 -0.69 -15.78
C LEU A 233 31.04 0.54 -15.71
N SER A 234 31.03 1.21 -14.56
CA SER A 234 31.86 2.36 -14.27
C SER A 234 32.38 2.29 -12.85
N LEU A 235 33.63 2.68 -12.65
CA LEU A 235 34.19 2.86 -11.32
C LEU A 235 33.75 4.24 -10.80
N GLY A 236 32.99 4.25 -9.72
CA GLY A 236 32.55 5.45 -9.02
C GLY A 236 33.45 5.80 -7.85
N ARG A 237 33.02 6.79 -7.08
CA ARG A 237 33.78 7.25 -5.90
C ARG A 237 33.85 6.19 -4.81
N SER A 238 35.01 6.12 -4.15
CA SER A 238 35.17 5.36 -2.91
C SER A 238 34.43 6.01 -1.74
N ILE A 239 33.79 5.20 -0.90
CA ILE A 239 33.01 5.66 0.25
C ILE A 239 33.63 5.21 1.58
N PRO A 240 33.67 6.08 2.60
CA PRO A 240 34.27 5.75 3.90
C PRO A 240 33.27 5.17 4.93
N GLU A 241 32.13 4.65 4.48
CA GLU A 241 31.05 4.15 5.35
C GLU A 241 30.57 2.77 4.87
N SER A 242 30.35 1.85 5.81
CA SER A 242 29.82 0.52 5.50
C SER A 242 28.31 0.52 5.26
N PRO A 243 27.82 -0.31 4.33
CA PRO A 243 26.39 -0.61 4.23
C PRO A 243 25.89 -1.31 5.50
N PRO A 244 24.59 -1.21 5.84
CA PRO A 244 24.03 -1.92 6.97
C PRO A 244 24.10 -3.44 6.76
N THR A 245 24.57 -4.14 7.80
CA THR A 245 24.73 -5.59 7.77
C THR A 245 23.40 -6.31 7.54
N PRO A 246 23.44 -7.41 6.76
CA PRO A 246 22.26 -8.25 6.57
C PRO A 246 21.82 -8.90 7.89
N PRO A 247 20.53 -9.21 8.04
CA PRO A 247 20.03 -9.91 9.21
C PRO A 247 20.51 -11.36 9.23
N GLU A 248 21.00 -11.84 10.38
CA GLU A 248 21.37 -13.26 10.55
C GLU A 248 20.17 -14.22 10.45
N SER A 249 18.97 -13.72 10.78
CA SER A 249 17.73 -14.49 10.68
C SER A 249 17.09 -14.33 9.30
N ALA A 250 16.70 -15.44 8.67
CA ALA A 250 15.87 -15.46 7.45
C ALA A 250 14.40 -15.02 7.66
N SER A 251 14.12 -14.26 8.73
CA SER A 251 12.78 -13.75 9.01
C SER A 251 12.34 -12.76 7.91
N PRO A 252 11.19 -12.95 7.25
CA PRO A 252 10.74 -12.07 6.18
C PRO A 252 10.64 -10.60 6.62
N LEU A 253 10.22 -10.34 7.86
CA LEU A 253 10.14 -8.99 8.41
C LEU A 253 11.53 -8.35 8.55
N ALA A 254 12.52 -9.11 9.00
CA ALA A 254 13.89 -8.63 9.15
C ALA A 254 14.50 -8.30 7.79
N VAL A 255 14.28 -9.15 6.78
CA VAL A 255 14.71 -8.91 5.40
C VAL A 255 14.05 -7.66 4.81
N ILE A 256 12.75 -7.48 5.01
CA ILE A 256 12.03 -6.28 4.56
C ILE A 256 12.59 -5.02 5.22
N LEU A 257 12.77 -5.04 6.54
CA LEU A 257 13.28 -3.90 7.30
C LEU A 257 14.72 -3.56 6.88
N TRP A 258 15.58 -4.56 6.73
CA TRP A 258 16.93 -4.40 6.21
C TRP A 258 16.91 -3.83 4.79
N SER A 259 16.04 -4.31 3.91
CA SER A 259 15.90 -3.77 2.55
C SER A 259 15.51 -2.29 2.53
N LEU A 260 14.65 -1.86 3.45
CA LEU A 260 14.31 -0.45 3.61
C LEU A 260 15.48 0.37 4.17
N LYS A 261 16.20 -0.18 5.16
CA LYS A 261 17.39 0.44 5.75
C LYS A 261 18.51 0.61 4.72
N MET A 262 18.76 -0.41 3.89
CA MET A 262 19.70 -0.39 2.77
C MET A 262 19.36 0.71 1.76
N ARG A 263 18.09 0.80 1.33
CA ARG A 263 17.66 1.86 0.39
C ARG A 263 17.82 3.26 0.98
N TRP A 264 17.42 3.44 2.24
CA TRP A 264 17.58 4.71 2.95
C TRP A 264 19.06 5.09 3.06
N TRP A 265 19.90 4.15 3.47
CA TRP A 265 21.34 4.34 3.58
C TRP A 265 21.95 4.70 2.21
N SER A 266 21.67 3.94 1.16
CA SER A 266 22.19 4.22 -0.20
C SER A 266 21.78 5.61 -0.68
N TRP A 267 20.52 6.01 -0.49
CA TRP A 267 20.03 7.36 -0.83
C TRP A 267 20.76 8.46 -0.04
N GLN A 268 20.94 8.26 1.26
CA GLN A 268 21.63 9.21 2.12
C GLN A 268 23.12 9.33 1.75
N THR A 269 23.79 8.21 1.52
CA THR A 269 25.20 8.14 1.10
C THR A 269 25.39 8.80 -0.26
N ALA A 270 24.52 8.50 -1.24
CA ALA A 270 24.55 9.14 -2.55
C ALA A 270 24.48 10.67 -2.45
N ARG A 271 23.59 11.17 -1.59
CA ARG A 271 23.43 12.61 -1.36
C ARG A 271 24.57 13.25 -0.56
N LYS A 272 25.15 12.52 0.41
CA LYS A 272 26.24 12.99 1.28
C LYS A 272 27.57 13.11 0.53
N TYR A 273 27.88 12.12 -0.31
CA TYR A 273 29.17 12.03 -1.02
C TYR A 273 29.08 12.45 -2.50
N GLY A 274 27.89 12.81 -2.97
CA GLY A 274 27.65 13.21 -4.35
C GLY A 274 27.98 12.08 -5.32
N LEU A 275 27.47 10.87 -5.03
CA LEU A 275 27.67 9.71 -5.89
C LEU A 275 26.96 9.91 -7.23
N GLU A 276 27.53 9.31 -8.27
CA GLU A 276 27.00 9.36 -9.62
C GLU A 276 25.57 8.78 -9.69
N ASP A 277 24.77 9.32 -10.62
CA ASP A 277 23.45 8.73 -10.88
C ASP A 277 23.63 7.51 -11.77
N ALA A 278 23.15 6.36 -11.29
CA ALA A 278 23.31 5.08 -11.94
C ALA A 278 22.03 4.26 -11.73
N HIS A 279 21.73 3.40 -12.70
CA HIS A 279 20.60 2.51 -12.59
C HIS A 279 20.83 1.47 -11.49
N VAL A 280 22.06 0.97 -11.35
CA VAL A 280 22.50 0.03 -10.31
C VAL A 280 23.73 0.57 -9.60
N ARG A 281 23.78 0.44 -8.26
CA ARG A 281 24.95 0.77 -7.45
C ARG A 281 25.48 -0.47 -6.74
N LEU A 282 26.71 -0.84 -7.00
CA LEU A 282 27.41 -1.93 -6.31
C LEU A 282 28.35 -1.32 -5.28
N PHE A 283 28.13 -1.60 -4.00
CA PHE A 283 29.04 -1.23 -2.92
C PHE A 283 29.99 -2.39 -2.66
N VAL A 284 31.26 -2.22 -2.99
CA VAL A 284 32.23 -3.31 -3.00
C VAL A 284 33.17 -3.15 -1.83
N ARG A 285 33.15 -4.10 -0.91
CA ARG A 285 34.08 -4.16 0.22
C ARG A 285 35.22 -5.11 -0.10
N TYR A 286 36.43 -4.59 -0.03
CA TYR A 286 37.64 -5.37 -0.28
C TYR A 286 38.26 -5.84 1.03
N HIS A 287 38.67 -7.10 1.06
CA HIS A 287 39.28 -7.76 2.21
C HIS A 287 40.71 -8.18 1.89
N GLY A 288 41.60 -8.15 2.90
CA GLY A 288 42.97 -8.64 2.74
C GLY A 288 43.04 -10.18 2.59
N ARG A 289 44.18 -10.67 2.10
CA ARG A 289 44.44 -12.09 1.76
C ARG A 289 44.30 -13.09 2.91
N GLU A 290 44.28 -12.62 4.17
CA GLU A 290 44.25 -13.49 5.36
C GLU A 290 42.87 -14.10 5.65
N MET A 291 41.80 -13.62 4.99
CA MET A 291 40.46 -14.22 5.12
C MET A 291 40.31 -15.40 4.14
N ALA A 292 40.27 -16.63 4.67
CA ALA A 292 40.08 -17.84 3.87
C ALA A 292 38.67 -17.98 3.26
N THR A 293 37.69 -17.25 3.79
CA THR A 293 36.29 -17.26 3.33
C THR A 293 35.73 -15.84 3.38
N LEU A 294 35.29 -15.32 2.24
CA LEU A 294 34.55 -14.05 2.20
C LEU A 294 33.15 -14.24 2.80
N GLU A 295 32.62 -13.21 3.45
CA GLU A 295 31.20 -13.15 3.79
C GLU A 295 30.37 -13.26 2.50
N HIS A 296 29.18 -13.87 2.57
CA HIS A 296 28.32 -14.00 1.41
C HIS A 296 27.95 -12.61 0.87
N SER A 297 28.28 -12.35 -0.39
CA SER A 297 27.82 -11.17 -1.12
C SER A 297 26.30 -11.19 -1.24
N LEU A 298 25.68 -10.00 -1.29
CA LEU A 298 24.23 -9.86 -1.29
C LEU A 298 23.76 -8.80 -2.28
N GLY A 299 23.08 -9.27 -3.33
CA GLY A 299 22.30 -8.45 -4.26
C GLY A 299 20.87 -8.16 -3.77
N LEU A 300 20.42 -6.90 -3.82
CA LEU A 300 19.05 -6.50 -3.53
C LEU A 300 18.31 -6.10 -4.83
N GLU A 301 17.70 -7.10 -5.49
CA GLU A 301 16.99 -7.00 -6.78
C GLU A 301 16.09 -5.74 -6.86
N LYS A 302 15.16 -5.58 -5.89
CA LYS A 302 14.17 -4.49 -5.89
C LYS A 302 14.73 -3.14 -5.43
N GLY A 303 16.01 -3.06 -5.07
CA GLY A 303 16.70 -1.83 -4.65
C GLY A 303 17.72 -1.34 -5.66
N ARG A 304 18.12 -2.18 -6.63
CA ARG A 304 19.25 -1.95 -7.55
C ARG A 304 20.52 -1.55 -6.81
N VAL A 305 20.70 -2.11 -5.62
CA VAL A 305 21.85 -1.91 -4.76
C VAL A 305 22.37 -3.30 -4.40
N GLY A 306 23.65 -3.55 -4.70
CA GLY A 306 24.35 -4.75 -4.27
C GLY A 306 25.44 -4.41 -3.27
N VAL A 307 25.72 -5.35 -2.36
CA VAL A 307 26.92 -5.31 -1.52
C VAL A 307 27.75 -6.54 -1.87
N VAL A 308 28.96 -6.32 -2.35
CA VAL A 308 29.84 -7.40 -2.81
C VAL A 308 31.10 -7.39 -1.96
N HIS A 309 31.52 -8.57 -1.50
CA HIS A 309 32.74 -8.78 -0.74
C HIS A 309 33.76 -9.40 -1.68
N LEU A 310 34.91 -8.74 -1.86
CA LEU A 310 35.96 -9.14 -2.80
C LEU A 310 37.33 -9.15 -2.11
N PHE A 311 38.33 -9.71 -2.78
CA PHE A 311 39.71 -9.67 -2.30
C PHE A 311 40.49 -8.47 -2.86
N ALA A 312 41.27 -7.82 -2.00
CA ALA A 312 42.21 -6.77 -2.36
C ALA A 312 43.54 -7.34 -2.88
N ASP A 313 43.49 -8.14 -3.95
CA ASP A 313 44.68 -8.74 -4.56
C ASP A 313 44.57 -8.65 -6.09
N PRO A 314 45.53 -7.99 -6.77
CA PRO A 314 45.55 -7.92 -8.23
C PRO A 314 45.51 -9.27 -8.93
N THR A 315 46.07 -10.32 -8.30
CA THR A 315 46.03 -11.68 -8.86
C THR A 315 44.63 -12.31 -8.84
N GLN A 316 43.70 -11.73 -8.06
CA GLN A 316 42.33 -12.21 -7.92
C GLN A 316 41.30 -11.32 -8.63
N TRP A 317 41.72 -10.27 -9.35
CA TRP A 317 40.79 -9.36 -10.04
C TRP A 317 39.87 -10.07 -11.03
N ALA A 318 40.37 -11.03 -11.82
CA ALA A 318 39.56 -11.78 -12.76
C ALA A 318 38.55 -12.70 -12.05
N THR A 319 38.94 -13.34 -10.95
CA THR A 319 38.03 -14.12 -10.11
C THR A 319 36.99 -13.24 -9.41
N ASN A 320 37.40 -12.05 -8.96
CA ASN A 320 36.49 -11.04 -8.40
C ASN A 320 35.43 -10.62 -9.44
N ASN A 321 35.78 -10.52 -10.73
CA ASN A 321 34.83 -10.21 -11.81
C ASN A 321 33.76 -11.31 -11.96
N VAL A 322 34.08 -12.58 -11.72
CA VAL A 322 33.08 -13.66 -11.66
C VAL A 322 32.05 -13.37 -10.56
N VAL A 323 32.52 -13.02 -9.36
CA VAL A 323 31.63 -12.68 -8.24
C VAL A 323 30.79 -11.44 -8.56
N ILE A 324 31.38 -10.39 -9.13
CA ILE A 324 30.65 -9.18 -9.52
C ILE A 324 29.57 -9.51 -10.55
N ALA A 325 29.88 -10.31 -11.57
CA ALA A 325 28.91 -10.71 -12.58
C ALA A 325 27.77 -11.53 -11.98
N HIS A 326 28.09 -12.52 -11.13
CA HIS A 326 27.11 -13.34 -10.42
C HIS A 326 26.12 -12.48 -9.60
N GLU A 327 26.65 -11.57 -8.77
CA GLU A 327 25.83 -10.67 -7.96
C GLU A 327 25.03 -9.68 -8.80
N LEU A 328 25.59 -9.22 -9.92
CA LEU A 328 24.90 -8.33 -10.83
C LEU A 328 23.70 -9.03 -11.49
N LEU A 329 23.86 -10.30 -11.90
CA LEU A 329 22.77 -11.08 -12.46
C LEU A 329 21.66 -11.35 -11.43
N HIS A 330 21.99 -11.52 -10.15
CA HIS A 330 20.99 -11.54 -9.08
C HIS A 330 20.17 -10.24 -8.99
N ILE A 331 20.82 -9.08 -9.15
CA ILE A 331 20.10 -7.80 -9.15
C ILE A 331 19.11 -7.73 -10.33
N PHE A 332 19.42 -8.40 -11.43
CA PHE A 332 18.56 -8.50 -12.61
C PHE A 332 17.50 -9.61 -12.52
N GLY A 333 17.48 -10.40 -11.44
CA GLY A 333 16.44 -11.37 -11.14
C GLY A 333 16.83 -12.83 -11.33
N ALA A 334 18.09 -13.12 -11.66
CA ALA A 334 18.58 -14.51 -11.69
C ALA A 334 18.62 -15.12 -10.29
N THR A 335 18.42 -16.43 -10.20
CA THR A 335 18.45 -17.20 -8.96
C THR A 335 19.61 -18.19 -8.96
N ASP A 336 20.11 -18.51 -7.77
CA ASP A 336 21.19 -19.47 -7.59
C ASP A 336 20.84 -20.84 -8.18
N LYS A 337 21.81 -21.44 -8.86
CA LYS A 337 21.74 -22.81 -9.40
C LYS A 337 22.68 -23.77 -8.66
N TYR A 338 23.00 -23.48 -7.39
CA TYR A 338 23.79 -24.35 -6.52
C TYR A 338 23.04 -24.69 -5.23
N GLY A 339 23.46 -25.80 -4.60
CA GLY A 339 22.89 -26.29 -3.34
C GLY A 339 23.47 -25.57 -2.12
N PRO A 340 22.97 -25.83 -0.89
CA PRO A 340 23.48 -25.22 0.34
C PRO A 340 24.98 -25.48 0.62
N ASP A 341 25.56 -26.49 -0.01
CA ASP A 341 26.98 -26.85 0.03
C ASP A 341 27.83 -26.11 -1.02
N GLY A 342 27.21 -25.24 -1.82
CA GLY A 342 27.86 -24.50 -2.90
C GLY A 342 28.10 -25.33 -4.15
N THR A 343 27.57 -26.55 -4.24
CA THR A 343 27.76 -27.40 -5.43
C THR A 343 26.73 -27.07 -6.51
N PRO A 344 27.14 -26.94 -7.79
CA PRO A 344 26.20 -26.67 -8.87
C PRO A 344 25.15 -27.80 -9.01
N THR A 345 23.88 -27.42 -9.10
CA THR A 345 22.76 -28.36 -9.19
C THR A 345 22.54 -28.80 -10.64
N PHE A 346 22.65 -30.10 -10.91
CA PHE A 346 22.36 -30.62 -12.25
C PHE A 346 20.84 -30.63 -12.53
N PRO A 347 20.37 -30.28 -13.75
CA PRO A 347 21.15 -29.79 -14.89
C PRO A 347 21.35 -28.26 -14.89
N ALA A 348 20.56 -27.51 -14.12
CA ALA A 348 20.44 -26.06 -14.30
C ALA A 348 21.71 -25.26 -13.97
N GLY A 349 22.57 -25.76 -13.07
CA GLY A 349 23.86 -25.16 -12.69
C GLY A 349 25.05 -25.70 -13.49
N TYR A 350 24.82 -26.45 -14.56
CA TYR A 350 25.87 -26.95 -15.46
C TYR A 350 25.87 -26.13 -16.75
N ALA A 351 27.06 -25.76 -17.23
CA ALA A 351 27.24 -25.02 -18.47
C ALA A 351 26.79 -25.86 -19.68
N GLU A 352 27.19 -27.13 -19.70
CA GLU A 352 26.92 -28.09 -20.77
C GLU A 352 26.28 -29.36 -20.18
N PRO A 353 24.99 -29.33 -19.78
CA PRO A 353 24.33 -30.47 -19.14
C PRO A 353 24.22 -31.70 -20.06
N GLU A 354 24.31 -31.51 -21.37
CA GLU A 354 24.22 -32.57 -22.40
C GLU A 354 25.60 -33.16 -22.79
N ARG A 355 26.69 -32.71 -22.17
CA ARG A 355 28.04 -33.14 -22.50
C ARG A 355 28.27 -34.62 -22.20
N ALA A 356 29.03 -35.32 -23.06
CA ALA A 356 29.46 -36.70 -22.86
C ALA A 356 30.98 -36.88 -23.11
N PRO A 357 31.79 -37.27 -22.10
CA PRO A 357 31.42 -37.50 -20.69
C PRO A 357 31.01 -36.20 -19.99
N LEU A 358 30.05 -36.29 -19.04
CA LEU A 358 29.51 -35.12 -18.32
C LEU A 358 30.59 -34.37 -17.52
N HIS A 359 31.55 -35.10 -16.96
CA HIS A 359 32.63 -34.56 -16.14
C HIS A 359 34.00 -34.82 -16.78
N PRO A 360 34.97 -33.91 -16.60
CA PRO A 360 34.81 -32.56 -16.06
C PRO A 360 34.06 -31.66 -17.05
N GLN A 361 33.27 -30.72 -16.53
CA GLN A 361 32.79 -29.58 -17.31
C GLN A 361 33.98 -28.64 -17.61
N VAL A 362 33.91 -27.89 -18.70
CA VAL A 362 34.97 -26.91 -19.05
C VAL A 362 34.63 -25.51 -18.55
N GLU A 363 33.33 -25.19 -18.48
CA GLU A 363 32.82 -23.90 -18.04
C GLU A 363 31.89 -24.07 -16.84
N ALA A 364 31.73 -22.99 -16.08
CA ALA A 364 30.71 -22.85 -15.05
C ALA A 364 29.46 -22.23 -15.65
N GLU A 365 28.28 -22.72 -15.25
CA GLU A 365 27.10 -21.87 -15.35
C GLU A 365 27.26 -20.76 -14.30
N ILE A 366 27.14 -19.49 -14.72
CA ILE A 366 27.50 -18.35 -13.86
C ILE A 366 26.70 -18.31 -12.57
N MET A 367 25.43 -18.71 -12.57
CA MET A 367 24.58 -18.81 -11.38
C MET A 367 24.76 -20.13 -10.62
N GLY A 368 25.42 -21.13 -11.20
CA GLY A 368 25.97 -22.31 -10.53
C GLY A 368 27.28 -22.01 -9.80
N GLY A 369 27.99 -20.95 -10.18
CA GLY A 369 29.11 -20.33 -9.48
C GLY A 369 30.45 -21.10 -9.50
N ARG A 370 30.45 -22.38 -9.93
CA ARG A 370 31.63 -23.25 -9.93
C ARG A 370 31.62 -24.18 -11.13
N ILE A 371 32.80 -24.62 -11.59
CA ILE A 371 32.98 -25.62 -12.65
C ILE A 371 32.91 -27.02 -12.02
N PRO A 372 31.93 -27.88 -12.37
CA PRO A 372 31.87 -29.25 -11.89
C PRO A 372 33.00 -30.12 -12.46
N LEU A 373 33.91 -30.59 -11.60
CA LEU A 373 35.00 -31.51 -11.97
C LEU A 373 34.58 -32.97 -11.84
N THR A 374 33.79 -33.28 -10.82
CA THR A 374 33.19 -34.59 -10.54
C THR A 374 31.77 -34.38 -9.97
N PRO A 375 31.00 -35.43 -9.67
CA PRO A 375 29.69 -35.28 -9.03
C PRO A 375 29.71 -34.57 -7.67
N THR A 376 30.86 -34.49 -6.99
CA THR A 376 30.99 -33.91 -5.64
C THR A 376 32.08 -32.84 -5.53
N GLU A 377 32.84 -32.60 -6.61
CA GLU A 377 33.96 -31.66 -6.61
C GLU A 377 33.74 -30.60 -7.67
N SER A 378 33.94 -29.34 -7.29
CA SER A 378 33.82 -28.19 -8.18
C SER A 378 34.77 -27.07 -7.77
N VAL A 379 35.23 -26.30 -8.74
CA VAL A 379 36.22 -25.23 -8.54
C VAL A 379 35.66 -23.89 -8.96
N ILE A 380 36.12 -22.82 -8.30
CA ILE A 380 35.77 -21.45 -8.70
C ILE A 380 36.47 -21.17 -10.04
N PRO A 381 35.76 -20.65 -11.06
CA PRO A 381 36.39 -20.29 -12.33
C PRO A 381 37.39 -19.14 -12.12
N GLU A 382 38.54 -19.23 -12.80
CA GLU A 382 39.63 -18.27 -12.63
C GLU A 382 39.27 -16.88 -13.19
N HIS A 383 38.39 -16.83 -14.20
CA HIS A 383 37.95 -15.63 -14.91
C HIS A 383 36.61 -15.87 -15.63
N LEU A 384 35.94 -14.81 -16.11
CA LEU A 384 34.62 -14.91 -16.76
C LEU A 384 34.64 -15.65 -18.10
N GLY A 385 35.80 -15.75 -18.75
CA GLY A 385 35.96 -16.58 -19.94
C GLY A 385 35.78 -18.10 -19.71
N LEU A 386 35.63 -18.54 -18.46
CA LEU A 386 35.26 -19.92 -18.08
C LEU A 386 33.81 -19.99 -17.57
N CYS A 387 32.99 -19.00 -17.86
CA CYS A 387 31.60 -18.93 -17.42
C CYS A 387 30.68 -18.81 -18.64
N THR A 388 29.45 -19.29 -18.48
CA THR A 388 28.36 -19.08 -19.44
C THR A 388 27.04 -18.87 -18.69
N VAL A 389 26.07 -18.22 -19.34
CA VAL A 389 24.71 -18.11 -18.83
C VAL A 389 23.88 -19.31 -19.31
N GLY A 390 23.36 -20.14 -18.41
CA GLY A 390 22.51 -21.26 -18.79
C GLY A 390 21.14 -20.81 -19.32
N GLU A 391 20.40 -21.68 -20.03
CA GLU A 391 19.08 -21.34 -20.56
C GLU A 391 18.09 -20.94 -19.46
N THR A 392 18.13 -21.65 -18.32
CA THR A 392 17.30 -21.32 -17.14
C THR A 392 17.58 -19.90 -16.65
N THR A 393 18.85 -19.53 -16.52
CA THR A 393 19.28 -18.20 -16.12
C THR A 393 18.86 -17.15 -17.14
N ALA A 394 19.05 -17.41 -18.44
CA ALA A 394 18.64 -16.51 -19.52
C ALA A 394 17.13 -16.24 -19.52
N ARG A 395 16.32 -17.25 -19.19
CA ARG A 395 14.86 -17.12 -19.03
C ARG A 395 14.48 -16.26 -17.83
N GLU A 396 15.17 -16.43 -16.70
CA GLU A 396 14.98 -15.60 -15.50
C GLU A 396 15.35 -14.14 -15.74
N LEU A 397 16.43 -13.91 -16.49
CA LEU A 397 16.82 -12.59 -16.94
C LEU A 397 15.85 -12.02 -17.98
N GLY A 398 14.95 -12.81 -18.57
CA GLY A 398 14.01 -12.36 -19.62
C GLY A 398 14.67 -12.19 -20.99
N TRP A 399 15.82 -12.81 -21.23
CA TRP A 399 16.47 -12.86 -22.54
C TRP A 399 15.77 -13.83 -23.51
N ILE A 400 15.12 -14.86 -22.96
CA ILE A 400 14.30 -15.83 -23.71
C ILE A 400 12.86 -15.70 -23.22
N GLN A 401 11.90 -15.71 -24.15
CA GLN A 401 10.46 -15.78 -23.83
C GLN A 401 10.00 -17.25 -23.81
N ASP A 402 8.98 -17.54 -22.99
CA ASP A 402 8.31 -18.86 -22.94
C ASP A 402 7.59 -19.23 -24.25
#